data_AF-A0A7X2N1Q6-F1
#
_entry.id   AF-A0A7X2N1Q6-F1
#
_cell.length_a   1.000
_cell.length_b   1.000
_cell.length_c   1.000
_cell.angle_alpha   90.00
_cell.angle_beta   90.00
_cell.angle_gamma   90.00
#
_symmetry.space_group_name_H-M   'P 1'
#
loop_
_entity.id
_entity.type
_entity.pdbx_description
1 polymer ?
#
loop_
_entity_poly.entity_id
_entity_poly.type
_entity_poly.pdbx_seq_one_letter_code
_entity_poly.pdbx_strand_id
1 'polypeptide(L)'
;MKCSCCGKKKKLLESFEELEKDINICVDCSKGLYKYQDAIKEKNEEDSKKLLDEIKGKKSEKSFIEWFSKFQDRIGVQNTQCDSK
;
A
#
# COMPACT_ATOMS: atom_id res chain seq x y z
N MET A 1 10.85 9.43 13.25
CA MET A 1 9.74 9.02 12.35
C MET A 1 10.02 7.63 11.80
N LYS A 2 9.00 6.78 11.68
CA LYS A 2 9.10 5.42 11.12
C LYS A 2 8.09 5.26 9.99
N CYS A 3 8.34 4.32 9.09
CA CYS A 3 7.44 4.00 7.99
C CYS A 3 6.25 3.23 8.55
N SER A 4 5.04 3.75 8.36
CA SER A 4 3.81 3.09 8.84
C SER A 4 3.48 1.81 8.06
N CYS A 5 4.10 1.59 6.89
CA CYS A 5 3.97 0.34 6.11
C CYS A 5 4.99 -0.74 6.52
N CYS A 6 6.29 -0.41 6.61
CA CYS A 6 7.34 -1.42 6.83
C CYS A 6 8.08 -1.31 8.17
N GLY A 7 7.75 -0.32 9.00
CA GLY A 7 8.41 -0.06 10.28
C GLY A 7 9.83 0.53 10.17
N LYS A 8 10.36 0.75 8.96
CA LYS A 8 11.69 1.32 8.75
C LYS A 8 11.81 2.70 9.41
N LYS A 9 12.84 2.90 10.24
CA LYS A 9 13.15 4.21 10.84
C LYS A 9 13.72 5.15 9.78
N LYS A 10 13.25 6.40 9.78
CA LYS A 10 13.77 7.47 8.91
C LYS A 10 15.23 7.74 9.24
N LYS A 11 16.10 7.68 8.23
CA LYS A 11 17.52 8.05 8.34
C LYS A 11 17.68 9.57 8.10
N LEU A 12 18.80 10.13 8.56
CA LEU A 12 19.20 11.49 8.20
C LEU A 12 19.28 11.58 6.67
N LEU A 13 18.59 12.56 6.07
CA LEU A 13 18.44 12.80 4.63
C LEU A 13 17.49 11.87 3.84
N GLU A 14 16.80 10.91 4.49
CA GLU A 14 15.81 10.10 3.79
C GLU A 14 14.44 10.81 3.77
N SER A 15 13.84 10.98 2.59
CA SER A 15 12.50 11.54 2.44
C SER A 15 11.41 10.50 2.77
N PHE A 16 10.32 10.98 3.34
CA PHE A 16 9.14 10.19 3.63
C PHE A 16 7.95 10.89 2.98
N GLU A 17 7.00 10.11 2.49
CA GLU A 17 5.75 10.61 1.94
C GLU A 17 4.67 10.54 3.00
N GLU A 18 3.90 11.61 3.14
CA GLU A 18 2.72 11.65 3.99
C GLU A 18 1.50 11.30 3.14
N LEU A 19 0.85 10.19 3.47
CA LEU A 19 -0.33 9.69 2.74
C LEU A 19 -1.64 10.28 3.29
N GLU A 20 -1.67 10.48 4.60
CA GLU A 20 -2.74 11.07 5.39
C GLU A 20 -2.09 11.55 6.70
N LYS A 21 -2.82 12.38 7.45
CA LYS A 21 -2.36 12.90 8.74
C LYS A 21 -1.81 11.77 9.63
N ASP A 22 -0.57 11.92 10.08
CA ASP A 22 0.17 10.96 10.91
C ASP A 22 0.52 9.60 10.23
N ILE A 23 0.23 9.41 8.94
CA ILE A 23 0.58 8.21 8.17
C ILE A 23 1.72 8.54 7.21
N ASN A 24 2.94 8.20 7.63
CA ASN A 24 4.16 8.49 6.90
C ASN A 24 4.81 7.20 6.40
N ILE A 25 5.17 7.14 5.13
CA ILE A 25 5.83 5.97 4.53
C ILE A 25 7.19 6.34 3.93
N CYS A 26 8.12 5.38 3.89
CA CYS A 26 9.38 5.58 3.21
C CYS A 26 9.19 5.58 1.68
N VAL A 27 10.15 6.14 0.95
CA VAL A 27 10.14 6.19 -0.54
C VAL A 27 9.93 4.81 -1.17
N ASP A 28 10.48 3.76 -0.57
CA ASP A 28 10.36 2.39 -1.10
C ASP A 28 8.90 1.88 -1.03
N CYS A 29 8.24 2.09 0.11
CA CYS A 29 6.83 1.76 0.27
C CYS A 29 5.92 2.64 -0.59
N SER A 30 6.26 3.92 -0.77
CA SER A 30 5.55 4.84 -1.66
C SER A 30 5.61 4.35 -3.12
N LYS A 31 6.81 4.02 -3.61
CA LYS A 31 6.98 3.40 -4.94
C LYS A 31 6.19 2.11 -5.10
N GLY A 32 6.19 1.24 -4.08
CA GLY A 32 5.40 0.01 -4.09
C GLY A 32 3.89 0.27 -4.19
N LEU A 33 3.39 1.28 -3.45
CA LEU A 33 1.98 1.70 -3.50
C LEU A 33 1.56 2.23 -4.86
N TYR A 34 2.39 3.08 -5.49
CA TYR A 34 2.10 3.59 -6.82
C TYR A 34 2.13 2.48 -7.87
N LYS A 35 3.10 1.56 -7.80
CA LYS A 35 3.12 0.38 -8.68
C LYS A 35 1.88 -0.50 -8.51
N TYR A 36 1.43 -0.69 -7.27
CA TYR A 36 0.21 -1.44 -6.99
C TYR A 36 -1.00 -0.75 -7.60
N GLN A 37 -1.10 0.58 -7.46
CA GLN A 37 -2.15 1.37 -8.08
C GLN A 37 -2.14 1.27 -9.62
N ASP A 38 -0.97 1.36 -10.24
CA ASP A 38 -0.82 1.20 -11.69
C ASP A 38 -1.25 -0.20 -12.14
N ALA A 39 -0.78 -1.25 -11.46
CA ALA A 39 -1.15 -2.63 -11.77
C ALA A 39 -2.67 -2.86 -11.69
N ILE A 40 -3.36 -2.24 -10.72
CA ILE A 40 -4.83 -2.29 -10.63
C ILE A 40 -5.48 -1.56 -11.82
N LYS A 41 -4.99 -0.37 -12.18
CA LYS A 41 -5.52 0.41 -13.32
C LYS A 41 -5.30 -0.29 -14.66
N GLU A 42 -4.15 -0.92 -14.83
CA GLU A 42 -3.77 -1.71 -16.00
C GLU A 42 -4.44 -3.09 -16.04
N LYS A 43 -5.23 -3.45 -15.00
CA LYS A 43 -5.86 -4.77 -14.84
C LYS A 43 -4.85 -5.92 -14.85
N ASN A 44 -3.63 -5.66 -14.39
CA ASN A 44 -2.61 -6.68 -14.22
C ASN A 44 -2.80 -7.38 -12.86
N GLU A 45 -3.58 -8.46 -12.87
CA GLU A 45 -3.95 -9.22 -11.67
C GLU A 45 -2.73 -9.90 -11.01
N GLU A 46 -1.74 -10.33 -11.79
CA GLU A 46 -0.55 -10.99 -11.26
C GLU A 46 0.32 -10.01 -10.47
N ASP A 47 0.69 -8.87 -11.08
CA ASP A 47 1.50 -7.85 -10.41
C ASP A 47 0.75 -7.22 -9.23
N SER A 48 -0.55 -6.93 -9.39
CA SER A 48 -1.33 -6.35 -8.30
C SER A 48 -1.43 -7.31 -7.11
N LYS A 49 -1.65 -8.61 -7.33
CA LYS A 49 -1.67 -9.63 -6.27
C LYS A 49 -0.31 -9.79 -5.60
N LYS A 50 0.78 -9.81 -6.37
CA LYS A 50 2.15 -9.89 -5.85
C LYS A 50 2.47 -8.69 -4.97
N LEU A 51 2.22 -7.48 -5.46
CA LEU A 51 2.47 -6.24 -4.72
C LEU A 51 1.59 -6.14 -3.47
N LEU A 52 0.34 -6.61 -3.54
CA LEU A 52 -0.55 -6.70 -2.39
C LEU A 52 0.03 -7.59 -1.28
N ASP A 53 0.53 -8.77 -1.64
CA ASP A 53 1.16 -9.69 -0.69
C ASP A 53 2.42 -9.09 -0.07
N GLU A 54 3.26 -8.43 -0.87
CA GLU A 54 4.44 -7.70 -0.38
C GLU A 54 4.09 -6.56 0.59
N ILE A 55 2.99 -5.84 0.35
CA ILE A 55 2.52 -4.77 1.25
C ILE A 55 1.96 -5.36 2.55
N LYS A 56 1.15 -6.44 2.46
CA LYS A 56 0.53 -7.10 3.61
C LYS A 56 1.51 -7.90 4.46
N GLY A 57 2.58 -8.43 3.88
CA GLY A 57 3.65 -9.16 4.59
C GLY A 57 4.56 -8.27 5.44
N LYS A 58 4.45 -6.94 5.31
CA LYS A 58 5.24 -5.98 6.07
C LYS A 58 4.64 -5.74 7.46
N LYS A 59 5.48 -5.31 8.41
CA LYS A 59 5.07 -4.93 9.78
C LYS A 59 4.33 -3.57 9.81
N SER A 60 3.19 -3.53 9.14
CA SER A 60 2.37 -2.34 8.99
C SER A 60 1.71 -1.95 10.31
N GLU A 61 1.60 -0.64 10.54
CA GLU A 61 0.83 -0.09 11.65
C GLU A 61 -0.68 -0.17 11.38
N LYS A 62 -1.48 -0.22 12.45
CA LYS A 62 -2.95 -0.29 12.33
C LYS A 62 -3.52 0.84 11.48
N SER A 63 -3.08 2.08 11.73
CA SER A 63 -3.52 3.26 10.95
C SER A 63 -3.21 3.13 9.46
N PHE A 64 -2.06 2.55 9.11
CA PHE A 64 -1.73 2.27 7.71
C PHE A 64 -2.63 1.19 7.11
N ILE A 65 -2.91 0.11 7.85
CA ILE A 65 -3.79 -0.97 7.39
C ILE A 65 -5.20 -0.43 7.11
N GLU A 66 -5.73 0.40 8.00
CA GLU A 66 -7.04 1.04 7.84
C GLU A 66 -7.06 2.00 6.64
N TRP A 67 -6.03 2.84 6.50
CA TRP A 67 -5.88 3.72 5.34
C TRP A 67 -5.73 2.92 4.04
N PHE A 68 -4.97 1.83 4.05
CA PHE A 68 -4.71 1.02 2.87
C PHE A 68 -5.98 0.33 2.40
N SER A 69 -6.83 -0.15 3.31
CA SER A 69 -8.16 -0.68 2.98
C SER A 69 -9.02 0.36 2.24
N LYS A 70 -9.10 1.61 2.76
CA LYS A 70 -9.80 2.72 2.09
C LYS A 70 -9.15 3.10 0.76
N PHE A 71 -7.83 2.97 0.66
CA PHE A 71 -7.10 3.21 -0.59
C PHE A 71 -7.47 2.18 -1.66
N GLN A 72 -7.56 0.90 -1.31
CA GLN A 72 -7.99 -0.17 -2.22
C GLN A 72 -9.41 0.07 -2.76
N ASP A 73 -10.34 0.48 -1.89
CA ASP A 73 -11.70 0.85 -2.29
C ASP A 73 -11.73 2.01 -3.31
N ARG A 74 -10.95 3.07 -3.05
CA ARG A 74 -10.84 4.24 -3.94
C ARG A 74 -10.27 3.95 -5.32
N ILE A 75 -9.29 3.05 -5.42
CA ILE A 75 -8.65 2.73 -6.71
C ILE A 75 -9.43 1.66 -7.49
N GLY A 76 -10.61 1.28 -7.02
CA GLY A 76 -11.50 0.36 -7.73
C GLY A 76 -11.08 -1.10 -7.59
N VAL A 77 -10.45 -1.49 -6.48
CA VAL A 77 -10.45 -2.90 -6.05
C VAL A 77 -11.88 -3.24 -5.59
N GLN A 78 -12.84 -3.18 -6.50
CA GLN A 78 -14.11 -3.84 -6.30
C GLN A 78 -13.77 -5.32 -6.26
N ASN A 79 -14.00 -5.94 -5.10
CA ASN A 79 -13.94 -7.38 -4.92
C ASN A 79 -14.46 -8.06 -6.18
N THR A 80 -13.59 -8.73 -6.93
CA THR A 80 -13.98 -9.98 -7.59
C THR A 80 -14.29 -10.96 -6.48
N GLN A 81 -15.42 -10.75 -5.82
CA GLN A 81 -16.11 -11.80 -5.12
C GLN A 81 -16.55 -12.75 -6.23
N CYS A 82 -15.81 -13.84 -6.32
CA CYS A 82 -16.20 -15.04 -7.01
C CYS A 82 -17.52 -15.53 -6.38
N ASP A 83 -18.65 -15.03 -6.85
CA ASP A 83 -19.93 -15.71 -6.69
C ASP A 83 -20.23 -16.44 -8.00
N SER A 84 -19.58 -17.60 -8.14
CA SER A 84 -20.20 -18.69 -8.89
C SER A 84 -21.34 -19.23 -8.05
N LYS A 85 -22.57 -18.82 -8.33
CA LYS A 85 -23.70 -19.76 -8.48
C LYS A 85 -24.93 -19.12 -9.12
#